data_AF-A0A0B1SBC0-F1
#
_entry.id   AF-A0A0B1SBC0-F1
#
_cell.length_a   1.000
_cell.length_b   1.000
_cell.length_c   1.000
_cell.angle_alpha   90.00
_cell.angle_beta   90.00
_cell.angle_gamma   90.00
#
_symmetry.space_group_name_H-M   'P 1'
#
loop_
_entity.id
_entity.type
_entity.pdbx_description
1 polymer ?
#
loop_
_entity_poly.entity_id
_entity_poly.type
_entity_poly.pdbx_seq_one_letter_code
_entity_poly.pdbx_strand_id
1 'polypeptide(L)'
;VYNHYGCWCGKGGGGTPVDGIDMCCKTHDFCYRTARISKICSRIQLYFDNYDWNCMNNTAICAGKTPCEQALCKCDVDVVRCWGKYTKPDSKKKCEEE
;
A
#
# COMPACT_ATOMS: atom_id res chain seq x y z
N VAL A 1 5.88 6.20 5.21
CA VAL A 1 5.90 7.66 4.90
C VAL A 1 4.61 8.34 5.34
N TYR A 2 3.43 7.79 5.02
CA TYR A 2 2.14 8.41 5.29
C TYR A 2 1.31 7.75 6.41
N ASN A 3 1.93 7.06 7.38
CA ASN A 3 1.15 6.47 8.49
C ASN A 3 0.38 7.56 9.27
N HIS A 4 -0.89 7.29 9.55
CA HIS A 4 -1.83 8.23 10.17
C HIS A 4 -2.08 9.48 9.32
N TYR A 5 -2.26 9.29 8.02
CA TYR A 5 -2.62 10.33 7.06
C TYR A 5 -3.98 10.02 6.43
N GLY A 6 -4.88 10.99 6.44
CA GLY A 6 -6.22 10.82 5.89
C GLY A 6 -6.98 9.68 6.56
N CYS A 7 -7.84 9.04 5.78
CA CYS A 7 -8.75 8.00 6.21
C CYS A 7 -8.22 6.57 5.96
N TRP A 8 -7.26 6.41 5.05
CA TRP A 8 -6.80 5.11 4.57
C TRP A 8 -5.30 4.86 4.82
N CYS A 9 -4.45 5.89 4.89
CA CYS A 9 -3.03 5.63 5.14
C CYS A 9 -2.74 5.28 6.62
N GLY A 10 -2.81 4.00 6.95
CA GLY A 10 -2.49 3.48 8.29
C GLY A 10 -3.19 2.18 8.60
N LYS A 11 -3.28 1.82 9.89
CA LYS A 11 -4.04 0.65 10.31
C LYS A 11 -5.54 0.91 10.17
N GLY A 12 -6.24 0.10 9.39
CA GLY A 12 -7.68 0.21 9.20
C GLY A 12 -8.01 0.67 7.78
N GLY A 13 -8.77 1.76 7.65
CA GLY A 13 -9.23 2.28 6.37
C GLY A 13 -10.75 2.27 6.25
N GLY A 14 -11.34 3.44 6.03
CA GLY A 14 -12.79 3.60 5.86
C GLY A 14 -13.17 5.03 5.49
N GLY A 15 -14.32 5.24 4.87
CA GLY A 15 -14.75 6.56 4.43
C GLY A 15 -14.14 7.03 3.10
N THR A 16 -14.27 8.33 2.83
CA THR A 16 -13.85 8.97 1.57
C THR A 16 -12.40 9.44 1.66
N PRO A 17 -11.52 9.08 0.70
CA PRO A 17 -10.14 9.57 0.70
C PRO A 17 -10.07 11.10 0.66
N VAL A 18 -9.24 11.68 1.52
CA VAL A 18 -9.13 13.15 1.66
C VAL A 18 -8.34 13.82 0.53
N ASP A 19 -7.53 13.05 -0.21
CA ASP A 19 -6.84 13.47 -1.42
C ASP A 19 -6.27 12.26 -2.20
N GLY A 20 -5.44 12.56 -3.20
CA GLY A 20 -4.77 11.55 -4.02
C GLY A 20 -3.78 10.65 -3.27
N ILE A 21 -3.09 11.15 -2.23
CA ILE A 21 -2.19 10.32 -1.41
C ILE A 21 -3.00 9.30 -0.62
N ASP A 22 -4.11 9.74 -0.03
CA ASP A 22 -5.03 8.87 0.70
C ASP A 22 -5.73 7.86 -0.22
N MET A 23 -6.05 8.26 -1.46
CA MET A 23 -6.56 7.35 -2.49
C MET A 23 -5.54 6.26 -2.88
N CYS A 24 -4.24 6.58 -2.91
CA CYS A 24 -3.20 5.58 -3.10
C CYS A 24 -3.22 4.53 -1.98
N CYS A 25 -3.38 4.96 -0.72
CA CYS A 25 -3.47 4.07 0.42
C CYS A 25 -4.74 3.20 0.38
N LYS A 26 -5.90 3.77 0.03
CA LYS A 26 -7.13 3.00 -0.20
C LYS A 26 -6.91 1.89 -1.23
N THR A 27 -6.24 2.22 -2.33
CA THR A 27 -5.94 1.25 -3.39
C THR A 27 -4.98 0.16 -2.90
N HIS A 28 -3.97 0.52 -2.11
CA HIS A 28 -3.02 -0.40 -1.49
C HIS A 28 -3.73 -1.39 -0.54
N ASP A 29 -4.59 -0.89 0.34
CA ASP A 29 -5.39 -1.70 1.26
C ASP A 29 -6.27 -2.70 0.50
N PHE A 30 -6.90 -2.26 -0.60
CA PHE A 30 -7.67 -3.17 -1.46
C PHE A 30 -6.79 -4.19 -2.16
N CYS A 31 -5.57 -3.84 -2.55
CA CYS A 31 -4.61 -4.78 -3.14
C CYS A 31 -4.25 -5.89 -2.15
N TYR A 32 -3.91 -5.55 -0.90
CA TYR A 32 -3.64 -6.52 0.17
C TYR A 32 -4.89 -7.36 0.50
N ARG A 33 -6.06 -6.73 0.57
CA ARG A 33 -7.33 -7.43 0.81
C ARG A 33 -7.64 -8.42 -0.31
N THR A 34 -7.34 -8.07 -1.55
CA THR A 34 -7.53 -8.94 -2.73
C THR A 34 -6.60 -10.14 -2.65
N ALA A 35 -5.31 -9.93 -2.36
CA ALA A 35 -4.35 -11.02 -2.16
C ALA A 35 -4.83 -12.03 -1.09
N ARG A 36 -5.48 -11.54 -0.03
CA ARG A 36 -6.11 -12.37 1.00
C ARG A 36 -7.33 -13.14 0.51
N ILE A 37 -8.30 -12.45 -0.09
CA ILE A 37 -9.59 -13.03 -0.46
C ILE A 37 -9.43 -14.04 -1.59
N SER A 38 -8.50 -13.80 -2.51
CA SER A 38 -8.12 -14.72 -3.58
C SER A 38 -7.25 -15.89 -3.09
N LYS A 39 -7.02 -16.02 -1.77
CA LYS A 39 -6.23 -17.08 -1.14
C LYS A 39 -4.77 -17.17 -1.64
N ILE A 40 -4.24 -16.09 -2.22
CA ILE A 40 -2.82 -15.97 -2.59
C ILE A 40 -1.98 -15.82 -1.33
N CYS A 41 -2.48 -15.03 -0.38
CA CYS A 41 -1.89 -14.81 0.93
C CYS A 41 -2.84 -15.24 2.04
N SER A 42 -2.31 -15.90 3.08
CA SER A 42 -3.04 -16.05 4.34
C SER A 42 -3.08 -14.72 5.11
N ARG A 43 -3.94 -14.64 6.15
CA ARG A 43 -4.01 -13.45 7.01
C ARG A 43 -2.68 -13.16 7.70
N ILE A 44 -1.93 -14.19 8.09
CA ILE A 44 -0.65 -14.04 8.81
C ILE A 44 0.41 -13.49 7.85
N GLN A 45 0.46 -14.01 6.63
CA GLN A 45 1.44 -13.61 5.62
C GLN A 45 1.38 -12.12 5.27
N LEU A 46 0.18 -11.51 5.22
CA LEU A 46 0.04 -10.07 4.97
C LEU A 46 0.80 -9.18 5.97
N TYR A 47 1.04 -9.67 7.20
CA TYR A 47 1.68 -8.89 8.27
C TYR A 47 3.12 -9.30 8.52
N PHE A 48 3.52 -10.52 8.15
CA PHE A 48 4.79 -11.11 8.58
C PHE A 48 5.68 -11.62 7.44
N ASP A 49 5.16 -11.79 6.22
CA ASP A 49 5.99 -12.19 5.09
C ASP A 49 6.87 -11.02 4.66
N ASN A 50 8.17 -11.24 4.72
CA ASN A 50 9.13 -10.40 4.01
C ASN A 50 9.29 -10.92 2.59
N TYR A 51 9.59 -10.04 1.65
CA TYR A 51 9.86 -10.40 0.27
C TYR A 51 11.12 -9.72 -0.25
N ASP A 52 11.81 -10.42 -1.14
CA ASP A 52 12.99 -9.91 -1.83
C ASP A 52 12.56 -8.93 -2.93
N TRP A 53 13.29 -7.82 -3.07
CA TRP A 53 13.11 -6.84 -4.14
C TRP A 53 14.44 -6.13 -4.44
N ASN A 54 14.54 -5.55 -5.63
CA ASN A 54 15.71 -4.79 -6.07
C ASN A 54 15.30 -3.39 -6.56
N CYS A 55 16.21 -2.43 -6.47
CA CYS A 55 16.04 -1.12 -7.09
C CYS A 55 16.97 -1.00 -8.30
N MET A 56 16.40 -0.78 -9.48
CA MET A 56 17.16 -0.52 -10.70
C MET A 56 16.60 0.73 -11.37
N ASN A 57 17.46 1.73 -11.64
CA ASN A 57 17.06 2.99 -12.29
C ASN A 57 15.82 3.64 -11.64
N ASN A 58 15.83 3.80 -10.31
CA ASN A 58 14.73 4.33 -9.51
C ASN A 58 13.40 3.56 -9.65
N THR A 59 13.46 2.31 -10.12
CA THR A 59 12.32 1.43 -10.28
C THR A 59 12.51 0.23 -9.37
N ALA A 60 11.53 -0.03 -8.51
CA ALA A 60 11.49 -1.23 -7.68
C ALA A 60 11.04 -2.44 -8.53
N ILE A 61 11.80 -3.52 -8.43
CA ILE A 61 11.59 -4.79 -9.13
C ILE A 61 11.38 -5.88 -8.10
N CYS A 62 10.24 -6.56 -8.17
CA CYS A 62 9.87 -7.63 -7.25
C CYS A 62 10.66 -8.91 -7.54
N ALA A 63 11.25 -9.51 -6.50
CA ALA A 63 12.03 -10.74 -6.58
C ALA A 63 11.54 -11.81 -5.58
N GLY A 64 10.31 -11.66 -5.06
CA GLY A 64 9.67 -12.62 -4.18
C GLY A 64 9.58 -14.03 -4.78
N LYS A 65 9.78 -15.04 -3.94
CA LYS A 65 9.84 -16.46 -4.33
C LYS A 65 8.46 -17.10 -4.32
N THR A 66 7.57 -16.64 -3.45
CA THR A 66 6.21 -17.17 -3.34
C THR A 66 5.19 -16.27 -4.05
N PRO A 67 4.01 -16.81 -4.44
CA PRO A 67 2.93 -15.99 -5.00
C PRO A 67 2.50 -14.86 -4.07
N CYS A 68 2.53 -15.09 -2.75
CA CYS A 68 2.20 -14.05 -1.77
C CYS A 68 3.25 -12.94 -1.76
N GLU A 69 4.53 -13.29 -1.66
CA GLU A 69 5.64 -12.31 -1.70
C GLU A 69 5.60 -11.44 -2.96
N GLN A 70 5.33 -12.04 -4.13
CA GLN A 70 5.21 -11.31 -5.38
C GLN A 70 4.00 -10.38 -5.41
N ALA A 71 2.85 -10.84 -4.88
CA ALA A 71 1.64 -10.04 -4.80
C ALA A 71 1.81 -8.84 -3.84
N LEU A 72 2.37 -9.07 -2.65
CA LEU A 72 2.64 -8.01 -1.67
C LEU A 72 3.62 -6.98 -2.23
N CYS A 73 4.74 -7.45 -2.80
CA CYS A 73 5.69 -6.56 -3.44
C CYS A 73 5.04 -5.72 -4.55
N LYS A 74 4.21 -6.34 -5.40
CA LYS A 74 3.53 -5.60 -6.47
C LYS A 74 2.62 -4.50 -5.91
N CYS A 75 1.84 -4.80 -4.88
CA CYS A 75 1.00 -3.80 -4.20
C CYS A 75 1.85 -2.63 -3.67
N ASP A 76 2.99 -2.93 -3.06
CA ASP A 76 3.90 -1.94 -2.49
C ASP A 76 4.59 -1.08 -3.56
N VAL A 77 5.02 -1.67 -4.67
CA VAL A 77 5.54 -0.93 -5.83
C VAL A 77 4.49 0.00 -6.40
N ASP A 78 3.25 -0.47 -6.52
CA ASP A 78 2.16 0.30 -7.11
C ASP A 78 1.75 1.49 -6.19
N VAL A 79 1.76 1.33 -4.85
CA VAL A 79 1.49 2.45 -3.94
C VAL A 79 2.61 3.49 -3.96
N VAL A 80 3.88 3.07 -4.01
CA VAL A 80 5.03 4.00 -4.10
C VAL A 80 4.98 4.78 -5.42
N ARG A 81 4.66 4.11 -6.54
CA ARG A 81 4.48 4.79 -7.83
C ARG A 81 3.30 5.77 -7.79
N CYS A 82 2.22 5.42 -7.09
CA CYS A 82 1.07 6.30 -6.91
C CYS A 82 1.44 7.55 -6.11
N TRP A 83 2.14 7.40 -4.98
CA TRP A 83 2.62 8.53 -4.17
C TRP A 83 3.55 9.45 -4.96
N GLY A 84 4.38 8.91 -5.84
CA GLY A 84 5.29 9.70 -6.70
C GLY A 84 4.59 10.69 -7.65
N LYS A 85 3.26 10.61 -7.81
CA LYS A 85 2.47 11.56 -8.61
C LYS A 85 2.09 12.83 -7.85
N TYR A 86 2.31 12.87 -6.54
CA TYR A 86 1.87 13.95 -5.67
C TYR A 86 3.06 14.61 -4.98
N THR A 87 2.94 15.91 -4.70
CA THR A 87 3.89 16.63 -3.87
C THR A 87 3.81 16.14 -2.44
N LYS A 88 4.95 16.08 -1.75
CA LYS A 88 4.98 15.77 -0.32
C LYS A 88 4.16 16.83 0.44
N PRO A 89 3.18 16.44 1.26
CA PRO A 89 2.38 17.36 2.05
C PRO A 89 3.18 17.91 3.23
N ASP A 90 2.93 19.17 3.58
CA ASP A 90 3.59 19.85 4.71
C ASP A 90 3.10 19.37 6.08
N SER A 91 1.88 18.83 6.13
CA SER A 91 1.27 18.30 7.35
C SER A 91 0.44 17.04 7.07
N LYS A 92 0.16 16.25 8.12
CA LYS A 92 -0.70 15.08 7.99
C LYS A 92 -2.16 15.52 8.02
N LYS A 93 -2.89 15.24 6.93
CA LYS A 93 -4.34 15.43 6.91
C LYS A 93 -5.00 14.43 7.84
N LYS A 94 -6.10 14.85 8.48
CA LYS A 94 -6.96 13.99 9.29
C LYS A 94 -8.07 13.42 8.42
N CYS A 95 -8.61 12.27 8.82
CA CYS A 95 -9.90 11.83 8.30
C CYS A 95 -11.00 12.71 8.92
N GLU A 96 -11.86 13.28 8.08
CA GLU A 96 -13.10 13.90 8.54
C GLU A 96 -14.17 12.81 8.52
N GLU A 97 -14.72 12.49 9.69
CA GLU A 97 -15.82 11.53 9.81
C GLU A 97 -17.10 12.21 9.28
N GLU A 98 -17.75 11.60 8.28
CA GLU A 98 -19.13 11.93 7.87
C GLU A 98 -20.16 11.28 8.80
#